data_AF-A0A6B8VZB6-F1
#
_entry.id   AF-A0A6B8VZB6-F1
#
_cell.length_a   1.000
_cell.length_b   1.000
_cell.length_c   1.000
_cell.angle_alpha   90.00
_cell.angle_beta   90.00
_cell.angle_gamma   90.00
#
_symmetry.space_group_name_H-M   'P 1'
#
loop_
_entity.id
_entity.type
_entity.pdbx_description
1 polymer ?
#
loop_
_entity_poly.entity_id
_entity_poly.type
_entity_poly.pdbx_seq_one_letter_code
_entity_poly.pdbx_strand_id
1 'polypeptide(L)'
;MTEPIDPIQAAFENLRKQAKLKTGRVPDLSKQGERRRQKPAAKLPKQRGIPTGRDGRRLPKKDNISAFGDVLKTEIRSRGWQKDIAGGWVFSHWHLLVGEKIAQHTKVEMLKEKSLFISCDSTAWATNLRLMQRQILQEIAKQVGPDVVAELKIFGPNVPSWRKGPLHVKGRGPRDTYG
;
A
#
# COMPACT_ATOMS: atom_id res chain seq x y z
N MET A 1 10.52 -69.37 -52.98
CA MET A 1 10.14 -67.94 -52.83
C MET A 1 10.98 -67.37 -51.70
N THR A 2 12.09 -66.70 -52.03
CA THR A 2 12.99 -66.06 -51.05
C THR A 2 13.03 -64.58 -51.38
N GLU A 3 12.34 -63.78 -50.57
CA GLU A 3 12.30 -62.32 -50.64
C GLU A 3 13.72 -61.74 -50.48
N PRO A 4 14.13 -60.74 -51.29
CA PRO A 4 15.41 -60.09 -51.15
C PRO A 4 15.42 -59.25 -49.87
N ILE A 5 16.30 -59.59 -48.93
CA ILE A 5 16.56 -58.81 -47.71
C ILE A 5 17.16 -57.47 -48.14
N ASP A 6 16.39 -56.38 -47.99
CA ASP A 6 16.84 -55.03 -48.27
C ASP A 6 17.94 -54.62 -47.25
N PRO A 7 19.21 -54.47 -47.68
CA PRO A 7 20.32 -54.20 -46.77
C PRO A 7 20.20 -52.83 -46.10
N ILE A 8 19.46 -51.89 -46.70
CA ILE A 8 19.28 -50.54 -46.16
C ILE A 8 18.36 -50.60 -44.93
N GLN A 9 17.28 -51.38 -45.01
CA GLN A 9 16.33 -51.57 -43.92
C GLN A 9 17.01 -52.18 -42.69
N ALA A 10 17.83 -53.22 -42.90
CA ALA A 10 18.56 -53.91 -41.84
C ALA A 10 19.61 -53.01 -41.15
N ALA A 11 20.33 -52.19 -41.93
CA ALA A 11 21.28 -51.22 -41.39
C ALA A 11 20.57 -50.17 -40.51
N PHE A 12 19.39 -49.70 -40.95
CA PHE A 12 18.62 -48.69 -40.23
C PHE A 12 18.04 -49.21 -38.90
N GLU A 13 17.59 -50.47 -38.87
CA GLU A 13 17.14 -51.12 -37.63
C GLU A 13 18.25 -51.29 -36.59
N ASN A 14 19.45 -51.69 -37.04
CA ASN A 14 20.61 -51.84 -36.16
C ASN A 14 21.03 -50.50 -35.55
N LEU A 15 21.04 -49.43 -36.36
CA LEU A 15 21.34 -48.08 -35.89
C LEU A 15 20.32 -47.59 -34.84
N ARG A 16 19.03 -47.90 -35.03
CA ARG A 16 17.98 -47.56 -34.03
C ARG A 16 18.09 -48.37 -32.75
N LYS A 17 18.45 -49.65 -32.82
CA LYS A 17 18.71 -50.47 -31.62
C LYS A 17 19.84 -49.87 -30.79
N GLN A 18 20.93 -49.48 -31.44
CA GLN A 18 22.06 -48.82 -30.76
C GLN A 18 21.67 -47.45 -30.17
N ALA A 19 20.91 -46.65 -30.91
CA ALA A 19 20.43 -45.36 -30.40
C ALA A 19 19.53 -45.53 -29.16
N LYS A 20 18.61 -46.50 -29.15
CA LYS A 20 17.74 -46.79 -28.00
C LYS A 20 18.54 -47.17 -26.75
N LEU A 21 19.63 -47.93 -26.92
CA LEU A 21 20.51 -48.30 -25.81
C LEU A 21 21.28 -47.09 -25.25
N LYS A 22 21.67 -46.13 -26.10
CA LYS A 22 22.43 -44.93 -25.68
C LYS A 22 21.58 -43.81 -25.08
N THR A 23 20.41 -43.53 -25.65
CA THR A 23 19.58 -42.37 -25.25
C THR A 23 18.25 -42.76 -24.63
N GLY A 24 17.97 -44.05 -24.46
CA GLY A 24 16.77 -44.59 -23.78
C GLY A 24 15.47 -44.51 -24.59
N ARG A 25 15.38 -43.62 -25.60
CA ARG A 25 14.18 -43.43 -26.41
C ARG A 25 14.55 -43.15 -27.88
N VAL A 26 13.81 -43.77 -28.80
CA VAL A 26 13.89 -43.50 -30.23
C VAL A 26 12.56 -42.91 -30.72
N PRO A 27 12.58 -41.90 -31.60
CA PRO A 27 11.36 -41.36 -32.21
C PRO A 27 10.60 -42.46 -32.96
N ASP A 28 9.28 -42.51 -32.76
CA ASP A 28 8.41 -43.40 -33.53
C ASP A 28 8.15 -42.77 -34.90
N LEU A 29 8.62 -43.44 -35.95
CA LEU A 29 8.49 -42.97 -37.33
C LEU A 29 7.50 -43.84 -38.12
N SER A 30 6.72 -44.70 -37.45
CA SER A 30 5.68 -45.53 -38.08
C SER A 30 4.67 -44.73 -38.90
N LYS A 31 4.52 -43.43 -38.63
CA LYS A 31 3.62 -42.50 -39.34
C LYS A 31 4.32 -41.52 -40.28
N GLN A 32 5.65 -41.61 -40.44
CA GLN A 32 6.37 -40.78 -41.41
C GLN A 32 6.08 -41.31 -42.82
N GLY A 33 5.22 -40.60 -43.55
CA GLY A 33 4.81 -40.97 -44.91
C GLY A 33 3.30 -40.94 -45.09
N GLU A 34 2.53 -41.04 -44.00
CA GLU A 34 1.12 -40.70 -44.05
C GLU A 34 0.99 -39.20 -44.34
N ARG A 35 0.55 -38.87 -45.56
CA ARG A 35 0.06 -37.53 -45.89
C ARG A 35 -1.02 -37.19 -44.86
N ARG A 36 -0.65 -36.46 -43.81
CA ARG A 36 -1.57 -35.82 -42.88
C ARG A 36 -2.57 -35.06 -43.73
N ARG A 37 -3.76 -35.63 -43.93
CA ARG A 37 -4.92 -34.87 -44.43
C ARG A 37 -5.05 -33.72 -43.44
N GLN A 38 -4.63 -32.54 -43.85
CA GLN A 38 -4.82 -31.34 -43.05
C GLN A 38 -6.33 -31.25 -42.82
N LYS A 39 -6.78 -31.56 -41.60
CA LYS A 39 -8.15 -31.20 -41.20
C LYS A 39 -8.28 -29.70 -41.51
N PRO A 40 -9.33 -29.24 -42.19
CA PRO A 40 -9.49 -27.83 -42.49
C PRO A 40 -9.33 -27.07 -41.18
N ALA A 41 -8.41 -26.10 -41.16
CA ALA A 41 -8.10 -25.33 -39.98
C ALA A 41 -9.42 -24.89 -39.32
N ALA A 42 -9.64 -25.32 -38.07
CA ALA A 42 -10.78 -24.88 -37.31
C ALA A 42 -10.79 -23.34 -37.37
N LYS A 43 -11.86 -22.76 -37.91
CA LYS A 43 -12.01 -21.30 -38.07
C LYS A 43 -11.63 -20.65 -36.74
N LEU A 44 -10.53 -19.90 -36.73
CA LEU A 44 -10.14 -19.09 -35.59
C LEU A 44 -11.37 -18.28 -35.16
N PRO A 45 -11.70 -18.22 -33.85
CA PRO A 45 -12.83 -17.44 -33.40
C PRO A 45 -12.66 -16.01 -33.92
N LYS A 46 -13.70 -15.48 -34.58
CA LYS A 46 -13.72 -14.10 -35.08
C LYS A 46 -13.23 -13.19 -33.95
N GLN A 47 -12.14 -12.46 -34.19
CA GLN A 47 -11.68 -11.43 -33.26
C GLN A 47 -12.88 -10.54 -32.94
N ARG A 48 -13.22 -10.42 -31.65
CA ARG A 48 -14.22 -9.46 -31.19
C ARG A 48 -13.81 -8.10 -31.78
N GLY A 49 -14.73 -7.47 -32.50
CA GLY A 49 -14.48 -6.16 -33.11
C GLY A 49 -13.96 -5.16 -32.07
N ILE A 50 -13.21 -4.16 -32.54
CA ILE A 50 -12.73 -3.06 -31.70
C ILE A 50 -13.93 -2.50 -30.94
N PRO A 51 -13.86 -2.33 -29.60
CA PRO A 51 -14.99 -1.84 -28.83
C PRO A 51 -15.40 -0.46 -29.35
N THR A 52 -16.67 -0.36 -29.69
CA THR A 52 -17.30 0.83 -30.27
C THR A 52 -18.33 1.38 -29.30
N GLY A 53 -18.45 2.71 -29.21
CA GLY A 53 -19.48 3.35 -28.41
C GLY A 53 -20.90 3.05 -28.94
N ARG A 54 -21.91 3.46 -28.17
CA ARG A 54 -23.34 3.28 -28.53
C ARG A 54 -23.74 4.03 -29.81
N ASP A 55 -22.90 4.98 -30.20
CA ASP A 55 -22.90 5.83 -31.38
C ASP A 55 -22.05 5.28 -32.55
N GLY A 56 -21.44 4.10 -32.42
CA GLY A 56 -20.66 3.48 -33.50
C GLY A 56 -19.29 4.13 -33.75
N ARG A 57 -18.86 5.08 -32.91
CA ARG A 57 -17.51 5.64 -32.93
C ARG A 57 -16.53 4.81 -32.12
N ARG A 58 -15.27 4.73 -32.57
CA ARG A 58 -14.19 4.06 -31.84
C ARG A 58 -14.06 4.69 -30.45
N LEU A 59 -14.08 3.86 -29.40
CA LEU A 59 -13.83 4.35 -28.05
C LEU A 59 -12.44 5.00 -27.98
N PRO A 60 -12.31 6.19 -27.37
CA PRO A 60 -11.01 6.81 -27.17
C PRO A 60 -10.11 5.87 -26.36
N LYS A 61 -8.87 5.71 -26.80
CA LYS A 61 -7.86 4.95 -26.06
C LYS A 61 -7.63 5.70 -24.75
N LYS A 62 -8.05 5.11 -23.63
CA LYS A 62 -7.74 5.66 -22.32
C LYS A 62 -6.24 5.48 -22.12
N ASP A 63 -5.48 6.55 -22.26
CA ASP A 63 -4.07 6.53 -21.91
C ASP A 63 -4.00 6.30 -20.40
N ASN A 64 -3.63 5.07 -20.02
CA ASN A 64 -3.48 4.66 -18.63
C ASN A 64 -2.18 5.23 -18.06
N ILE A 65 -1.97 6.54 -18.21
CA ILE A 65 -0.90 7.25 -17.51
C ILE A 65 -1.48 7.50 -16.13
N SER A 66 -1.02 6.75 -15.13
CA SER A 66 -1.36 7.03 -13.74
C SER A 66 -1.02 8.49 -13.45
N ALA A 67 -1.94 9.22 -12.82
CA ALA A 67 -1.64 10.57 -12.39
C ALA A 67 -0.40 10.53 -11.48
N PHE A 68 0.50 11.48 -11.63
CA PHE A 68 1.73 11.55 -10.84
C PHE A 68 1.46 11.44 -9.32
N GLY A 69 0.35 12.01 -8.87
CA GLY A 69 -0.13 11.90 -7.49
C GLY A 69 -0.46 10.47 -7.05
N ASP A 70 -0.99 9.62 -7.94
CA ASP A 70 -1.33 8.23 -7.61
C ASP A 70 -0.07 7.36 -7.49
N VAL A 71 0.92 7.62 -8.35
CA VAL A 71 2.24 6.96 -8.27
C VAL A 71 2.96 7.38 -6.99
N LEU A 72 2.99 8.68 -6.69
CA LEU A 72 3.57 9.20 -5.45
C LEU A 72 2.88 8.64 -4.20
N LYS A 73 1.55 8.61 -4.16
CA LYS A 73 0.80 8.02 -3.04
C LYS A 73 1.17 6.56 -2.82
N THR A 74 1.34 5.81 -3.91
CA THR A 74 1.75 4.40 -3.86
C THR A 74 3.14 4.27 -3.26
N GLU A 75 4.08 5.11 -3.69
CA GLU A 75 5.45 5.10 -3.20
C GLU A 75 5.54 5.51 -1.72
N ILE A 76 4.83 6.56 -1.31
CA ILE A 76 4.72 7.01 0.08
C ILE A 76 4.19 5.89 0.99
N ARG A 77 3.16 5.17 0.52
CA ARG A 77 2.60 4.03 1.25
C ARG A 77 3.61 2.88 1.33
N SER A 78 4.29 2.55 0.24
CA SER A 78 5.27 1.45 0.20
C SER A 78 6.45 1.65 1.15
N ARG A 79 6.84 2.92 1.39
CA ARG A 79 7.98 3.29 2.24
C ARG A 79 7.60 3.65 3.67
N GLY A 80 6.31 3.65 4.00
CA GLY A 80 5.82 4.00 5.34
C GLY A 80 5.95 5.49 5.72
N TRP A 81 6.33 6.36 4.78
CA TRP A 81 6.51 7.80 5.00
C TRP A 81 5.21 8.57 5.27
N GLN A 82 4.07 7.88 5.17
CA GLN A 82 2.77 8.45 5.43
C GLN A 82 2.70 9.10 6.83
N LYS A 83 3.37 8.53 7.84
CA LYS A 83 3.39 9.07 9.20
C LYS A 83 4.22 10.35 9.33
N ASP A 84 5.40 10.39 8.72
CA ASP A 84 6.30 11.53 8.82
C ASP A 84 5.76 12.73 8.04
N ILE A 85 5.19 12.49 6.86
CA ILE A 85 4.54 13.52 6.04
C ILE A 85 3.28 14.05 6.74
N ALA A 86 2.49 13.15 7.32
CA ALA A 86 1.32 13.51 8.11
C ALA A 86 1.67 14.39 9.32
N GLY A 87 2.73 14.00 10.04
CA GLY A 87 3.32 14.82 11.10
C GLY A 87 3.64 16.20 10.55
N GLY A 88 4.53 16.29 9.55
CA GLY A 88 4.91 17.57 8.96
C GLY A 88 3.72 18.47 8.58
N TRP A 89 2.68 17.90 7.98
CA TRP A 89 1.47 18.64 7.61
C TRP A 89 0.67 19.15 8.82
N VAL A 90 0.48 18.31 9.84
CA VAL A 90 -0.23 18.71 11.09
C VAL A 90 0.53 19.81 11.80
N PHE A 91 1.86 19.71 11.85
CA PHE A 91 2.72 20.74 12.45
C PHE A 91 2.60 22.07 11.69
N SER A 92 2.63 22.06 10.37
CA SER A 92 2.56 23.30 9.57
C SER A 92 1.17 23.94 9.58
N HIS A 93 0.10 23.15 9.65
CA HIS A 93 -1.29 23.63 9.59
C HIS A 93 -2.01 23.62 10.95
N TRP A 94 -1.28 23.52 12.06
CA TRP A 94 -1.86 23.47 13.39
C TRP A 94 -2.83 24.64 13.66
N HIS A 95 -2.43 25.85 13.29
CA HIS A 95 -3.25 27.06 13.40
C HIS A 95 -4.57 27.00 12.62
N LEU A 96 -4.63 26.30 11.49
CA LEU A 96 -5.87 26.11 10.73
C LEU A 96 -6.80 25.10 11.39
N LEU A 97 -6.24 24.10 12.10
CA LEU A 97 -7.01 23.04 12.75
C LEU A 97 -7.69 23.51 14.04
N VAL A 98 -6.98 24.24 14.89
CA VAL A 98 -7.48 24.72 16.19
C VAL A 98 -7.83 26.20 16.23
N GLY A 99 -7.43 26.97 15.23
CA GLY A 99 -7.58 28.42 15.20
C GLY A 99 -6.40 29.16 15.85
N GLU A 100 -6.27 30.44 15.50
CA GLU A 100 -5.10 31.26 15.81
C GLU A 100 -4.87 31.42 17.33
N LYS A 101 -5.93 31.72 18.11
CA LYS A 101 -5.81 31.90 19.56
C LYS A 101 -5.33 30.65 20.28
N ILE A 102 -5.84 29.48 19.92
CA ILE A 102 -5.42 28.21 20.56
C ILE A 102 -4.00 27.85 20.11
N ALA A 103 -3.66 28.07 18.85
CA ALA A 103 -2.31 27.79 18.34
C ALA A 103 -1.21 28.67 18.95
N GLN A 104 -1.53 29.87 19.43
CA GLN A 104 -0.56 30.72 20.15
C GLN A 104 -0.17 30.14 21.52
N HIS A 105 -1.09 29.45 22.17
CA HIS A 105 -0.94 28.92 23.53
C HIS A 105 -0.63 27.41 23.55
N THR A 106 -0.58 26.76 22.39
CA THR A 106 -0.38 25.32 22.27
C THR A 106 0.64 24.99 21.20
N LYS A 107 1.49 24.01 21.50
CA LYS A 107 2.56 23.58 20.61
C LYS A 107 2.52 22.08 20.44
N VAL A 108 2.58 21.63 19.19
CA VAL A 108 2.75 20.23 18.86
C VAL A 108 4.22 19.87 19.05
N GLU A 109 4.51 18.91 19.92
CA GLU A 109 5.88 18.49 20.22
C GLU A 109 6.31 17.32 19.32
N MET A 110 5.50 16.28 19.25
CA MET A 110 5.81 15.10 18.45
C MET A 110 4.56 14.32 18.05
N LEU A 111 4.67 13.57 16.95
CA LEU A 111 3.73 12.52 16.59
C LEU A 111 4.45 11.18 16.77
N LYS A 112 3.93 10.34 17.67
CA LYS A 112 4.48 9.00 17.90
C LYS A 112 3.39 7.97 17.68
N GLU A 113 3.67 7.01 16.82
CA GLU A 113 2.74 5.93 16.45
C GLU A 113 1.45 6.47 15.83
N LYS A 114 0.45 6.76 16.67
CA LYS A 114 -0.84 7.39 16.31
C LYS A 114 -1.28 8.42 17.35
N SER A 115 -0.41 8.78 18.30
CA SER A 115 -0.71 9.76 19.35
C SER A 115 0.05 11.06 19.05
N LEU A 116 -0.68 12.17 18.98
CA LEU A 116 -0.13 13.52 18.83
C LEU A 116 0.10 14.14 20.21
N PHE A 117 1.34 14.50 20.51
CA PHE A 117 1.74 15.08 21.80
C PHE A 117 1.74 16.60 21.68
N ILE A 118 0.97 17.25 22.55
CA ILE A 118 0.78 18.70 22.56
C ILE A 118 1.09 19.23 23.95
N SER A 119 1.93 20.26 24.02
CA SER A 119 2.16 21.05 25.22
C SER A 119 1.34 22.33 25.19
N CYS A 120 0.69 22.66 26.30
CA CYS A 120 -0.02 23.92 26.51
C CYS A 120 0.66 24.73 27.61
N ASP A 121 0.56 26.06 27.51
CA ASP A 121 1.10 26.99 28.49
C ASP A 121 0.21 27.18 29.74
N SER A 122 -1.11 27.03 29.60
CA SER A 122 -2.09 27.13 30.69
C SER A 122 -2.99 25.89 30.77
N THR A 123 -3.43 25.61 32.00
CA THR A 123 -4.39 24.55 32.33
C THR A 123 -5.77 24.81 31.70
N ALA A 124 -6.19 26.07 31.60
CA ALA A 124 -7.44 26.46 30.96
C ALA A 124 -7.42 26.15 29.45
N TRP A 125 -6.33 26.51 28.75
CA TRP A 125 -6.16 26.20 27.33
C TRP A 125 -6.08 24.70 27.06
N ALA A 126 -5.37 23.95 27.90
CA ALA A 126 -5.33 22.49 27.82
C ALA A 126 -6.73 21.87 27.95
N THR A 127 -7.57 22.41 28.83
CA THR A 127 -8.94 21.94 29.01
C THR A 127 -9.80 22.26 27.80
N ASN A 128 -9.69 23.47 27.24
CA ASN A 128 -10.40 23.84 26.00
C ASN A 128 -10.05 22.89 24.85
N LEU A 129 -8.76 22.57 24.68
CA LEU A 129 -8.30 21.66 23.64
C LEU A 129 -8.83 20.23 23.84
N ARG A 130 -8.91 19.75 25.10
CA ARG A 130 -9.55 18.46 25.42
C ARG A 130 -11.02 18.41 25.03
N LEU A 131 -11.77 19.50 25.22
CA LEU A 131 -13.16 19.57 24.81
C LEU A 131 -13.31 19.51 23.27
N MET A 132 -12.39 20.13 22.54
CA MET A 132 -12.38 20.13 21.07
C MET A 132 -11.69 18.90 20.44
N GLN A 133 -11.16 17.99 21.25
CA GLN A 133 -10.32 16.87 20.83
C GLN A 133 -10.94 16.06 19.67
N ARG A 134 -12.23 15.74 19.78
CA ARG A 134 -12.95 14.95 18.77
C ARG A 134 -13.02 15.67 17.42
N GLN A 135 -13.27 16.97 17.42
CA GLN A 135 -13.36 17.76 16.20
C GLN A 135 -12.00 17.86 15.50
N ILE A 136 -10.93 18.07 16.28
CA ILE A 136 -9.55 18.12 15.77
C ILE A 136 -9.18 16.79 15.10
N LEU A 137 -9.44 15.64 15.74
CA LEU A 137 -9.17 14.32 15.15
C LEU A 137 -9.95 14.10 13.86
N GLN A 138 -11.20 14.57 13.79
CA GLN A 138 -12.01 14.45 12.58
C GLN A 138 -11.44 15.29 11.42
N GLU A 139 -11.02 16.53 11.67
CA GLU A 139 -10.41 17.37 10.64
C GLU A 139 -9.06 16.83 10.17
N ILE A 140 -8.22 16.33 11.08
CA ILE A 140 -6.96 15.68 10.70
C ILE A 140 -7.23 14.45 9.83
N ALA A 141 -8.20 13.60 10.22
CA ALA A 141 -8.54 12.40 9.45
C ALA A 141 -9.06 12.72 8.04
N LYS A 142 -9.78 13.84 7.86
CA LYS A 142 -10.25 14.29 6.53
C LYS A 142 -9.10 14.67 5.61
N GLN A 143 -8.07 15.36 6.12
CA GLN A 143 -7.00 15.92 5.30
C GLN A 143 -5.85 14.93 5.05
N VAL A 144 -5.44 14.22 6.10
CA VAL A 144 -4.26 13.35 6.08
C VAL A 144 -4.62 11.88 5.84
N GLY A 145 -5.90 11.54 6.06
CA GLY A 145 -6.44 10.20 5.92
C GLY A 145 -6.73 9.54 7.26
N PRO A 146 -7.59 8.49 7.25
CA PRO A 146 -7.97 7.80 8.46
C PRO A 146 -6.76 7.08 9.08
N ASP A 147 -6.77 6.99 10.41
CA ASP A 147 -5.90 6.12 11.21
C ASP A 147 -4.41 6.55 11.32
N VAL A 148 -4.08 7.77 10.87
CA VAL A 148 -2.74 8.36 11.05
C VAL A 148 -2.57 9.00 12.43
N VAL A 149 -3.61 9.70 12.90
CA VAL A 149 -3.70 10.23 14.27
C VAL A 149 -4.98 9.66 14.89
N ALA A 150 -4.81 8.85 15.93
CA ALA A 150 -5.91 8.21 16.66
C ALA A 150 -6.16 8.89 18.01
N GLU A 151 -5.14 9.48 18.62
CA GLU A 151 -5.21 10.03 19.98
C GLU A 151 -4.48 11.37 20.08
N LEU A 152 -4.97 12.26 20.94
CA LEU A 152 -4.32 13.51 21.32
C LEU A 152 -3.91 13.42 22.79
N LYS A 153 -2.61 13.56 23.06
CA LYS A 153 -2.04 13.62 24.41
C LYS A 153 -1.68 15.06 24.73
N ILE A 154 -2.50 15.67 25.58
CA ILE A 154 -2.45 17.10 25.89
C ILE A 154 -1.86 17.28 27.28
N PHE A 155 -0.67 17.86 27.32
CA PHE A 155 0.08 18.20 28.53
C PHE A 155 -0.15 19.66 28.87
N GLY A 156 -0.58 19.93 30.10
CA GLY A 156 -0.61 21.29 30.62
C GLY A 156 0.77 21.74 31.11
N PRO A 157 0.88 22.97 31.63
CA PRO A 157 2.10 23.43 32.28
C PRO A 157 2.48 22.52 33.45
N ASN A 158 3.78 22.40 33.73
CA ASN A 158 4.27 21.59 34.84
C ASN A 158 3.75 22.19 36.16
N VAL A 159 2.87 21.46 36.85
CA VAL A 159 2.27 21.92 38.10
C VAL A 159 3.32 21.82 39.22
N PRO A 160 3.62 22.91 39.95
CA PRO A 160 4.57 22.83 41.05
C PRO A 160 4.09 21.84 42.11
N SER A 161 4.99 20.99 42.59
CA SER A 161 4.71 20.07 43.69
C SER A 161 5.22 20.65 45.01
N TRP A 162 4.33 20.91 45.97
CA TRP A 162 4.72 21.33 47.33
C TRP A 162 5.16 20.17 48.23
N ARG A 163 5.25 18.95 47.69
CA ARG A 163 5.78 17.80 48.42
C ARG A 163 7.29 17.94 48.51
N LYS A 164 7.79 18.17 49.71
CA LYS A 164 9.23 18.27 50.00
C LYS A 164 9.60 17.27 51.08
N GLY A 165 10.61 16.44 50.81
CA GLY A 165 11.22 15.52 51.78
C GLY A 165 10.40 14.27 52.14
N PRO A 166 11.02 13.31 52.85
CA PRO A 166 10.39 12.04 53.22
C PRO A 166 9.34 12.14 54.34
N LEU A 167 9.35 13.21 55.14
CA LEU A 167 8.41 13.43 56.27
C LEU A 167 7.25 14.38 55.90
N HIS A 168 6.69 14.25 54.70
CA HIS A 168 5.64 15.14 54.22
C HIS A 168 4.26 14.77 54.82
N VAL A 169 3.65 15.70 55.57
CA VAL A 169 2.27 15.58 56.07
C VAL A 169 1.27 16.00 54.99
N LYS A 170 0.22 15.20 54.73
CA LYS A 170 -0.87 15.56 53.81
C LYS A 170 -1.65 16.77 54.35
N GLY A 171 -1.33 17.98 53.88
CA GLY A 171 -2.14 19.18 54.08
C GLY A 171 -3.38 19.23 53.17
N ARG A 172 -4.10 20.37 53.18
CA ARG A 172 -5.37 20.58 52.44
C ARG A 172 -5.27 20.61 50.91
N GLY A 173 -4.09 20.35 50.34
CA GLY A 173 -3.84 20.40 48.89
C GLY A 173 -3.72 21.83 48.32
N PRO A 174 -3.37 21.98 47.04
CA PRO A 174 -3.33 23.26 46.35
C PRO A 174 -4.74 23.88 46.27
N ARG A 175 -4.86 25.18 46.56
CA ARG A 175 -6.14 25.92 46.54
C ARG A 175 -6.25 26.75 45.26
N ASP A 176 -6.87 26.22 44.22
CA ASP A 176 -7.36 26.92 43.00
C ASP A 176 -6.42 27.94 42.32
N THR A 177 -5.10 27.91 42.55
CA THR A 177 -4.21 29.02 42.14
C THR A 177 -3.63 28.89 40.72
N TYR A 178 -4.21 28.08 39.84
CA TYR A 178 -3.65 27.83 38.52
C TYR A 178 -4.73 27.84 37.44
N GLY A 179 -5.14 29.05 37.06
CA GLY A 179 -5.78 29.32 35.76
C GLY A 179 -4.74 29.33 34.64
#